data_AF-A0A928MC83-F1
#
_entry.id   AF-A0A928MC83-F1
#
_cell.length_a   1.000
_cell.length_b   1.000
_cell.length_c   1.000
_cell.angle_alpha   90.00
_cell.angle_beta   90.00
_cell.angle_gamma   90.00
#
_symmetry.space_group_name_H-M   'P 1'
#
loop_
_entity.id
_entity.type
_entity.pdbx_description
1 polymer ?
#
loop_
_entity_poly.entity_id
_entity_poly.type
_entity_poly.pdbx_seq_one_letter_code
_entity_poly.pdbx_strand_id
1 'polypeptide(L)'
;MSAAVAVLVILLLNMFGSPFVGSRTSGDIVLPGDSDEKIDVALTDEAPNLELLQSVTVGKDNIKKVVAALSRPDRYHISANSTIYYSTGQSTATAESYVDGERSHTIRYRGDTPQSHALISNGQVYLWEEGEPSYYKGNLGSFTEDDYVFIPTYERILSLPQSDILAADYSQYNEQYCIYVESRDSRSGYRVLYYISVDSGLLIGAQSFENDLLVYAMSCDLLDMPEDVSGLFTLPDGTQPE
;
A
#
# COMPACT_ATOMS: atom_id res chain seq x y z
N MET A 1 -20.63 -13.32 9.35
CA MET A 1 -19.25 -12.85 9.14
C MET A 1 -18.51 -13.91 8.36
N SER A 2 -18.08 -13.61 7.13
CA SER A 2 -17.36 -14.58 6.28
C SER A 2 -15.97 -14.85 6.86
N ALA A 3 -15.53 -16.10 6.82
CA ALA A 3 -14.25 -16.56 7.38
C ALA A 3 -13.03 -15.69 6.96
N ALA A 4 -13.07 -15.08 5.77
CA ALA A 4 -12.03 -14.18 5.28
C ALA A 4 -11.84 -12.89 6.10
N VAL A 5 -12.92 -12.32 6.64
CA VAL A 5 -12.84 -11.07 7.45
C VAL A 5 -12.33 -11.37 8.85
N ALA A 6 -12.64 -12.56 9.39
CA ALA A 6 -12.09 -12.99 10.67
C ALA A 6 -10.57 -13.24 10.58
N VAL A 7 -10.08 -13.77 9.44
CA VAL A 7 -8.65 -14.04 9.24
C VAL A 7 -7.82 -12.75 9.10
N LEU A 8 -8.32 -11.74 8.38
CA LEU A 8 -7.65 -10.44 8.27
C LEU A 8 -7.57 -9.73 9.63
N VAL A 9 -8.64 -9.76 10.43
CA VAL A 9 -8.67 -9.19 11.78
C VAL A 9 -7.76 -9.97 12.75
N ILE A 10 -7.66 -11.30 12.63
CA ILE A 10 -6.77 -12.13 13.46
C ILE A 10 -5.30 -11.93 13.09
N LEU A 11 -4.96 -11.74 11.82
CA LEU A 11 -3.61 -11.36 11.39
C LEU A 11 -3.24 -9.95 11.90
N LEU A 12 -4.14 -8.99 11.77
CA LEU A 12 -3.94 -7.64 12.32
C LEU A 12 -3.81 -7.65 13.85
N LEU A 13 -4.54 -8.50 14.57
CA LEU A 13 -4.47 -8.61 16.05
C LEU A 13 -3.23 -9.36 16.56
N ASN A 14 -2.73 -10.35 15.83
CA ASN A 14 -1.53 -11.11 16.24
C ASN A 14 -0.21 -10.38 15.92
N MET A 15 -0.21 -9.42 14.99
CA MET A 15 1.00 -8.71 14.53
C MET A 15 1.42 -7.48 15.36
N PHE A 16 0.63 -7.08 16.36
CA PHE A 16 0.94 -6.01 17.33
C PHE A 16 1.00 -6.52 18.77
N GLY A 17 1.72 -7.63 19.00
CA GLY A 17 1.90 -8.23 20.34
C GLY A 17 2.11 -7.17 21.45
N SER A 18 1.14 -7.09 22.38
CA SER A 18 1.06 -6.19 23.54
C SER A 18 1.79 -6.80 24.77
N PRO A 19 2.23 -6.02 25.81
CA PRO A 19 1.49 -4.89 26.43
C PRO A 19 2.26 -3.57 26.68
N PHE A 20 1.50 -2.47 26.59
CA PHE A 20 1.53 -1.21 27.38
C PHE A 20 2.86 -0.59 27.88
N VAL A 21 3.05 0.72 27.56
CA VAL A 21 3.13 1.88 28.48
C VAL A 21 3.30 3.14 27.60
N GLY A 22 2.48 4.18 27.81
CA GLY A 22 2.25 5.25 26.84
C GLY A 22 3.02 6.56 27.01
N SER A 23 2.67 7.55 26.17
CA SER A 23 2.53 8.96 26.53
C SER A 23 1.64 9.65 25.49
N ARG A 24 0.84 10.63 25.91
CA ARG A 24 -0.11 11.38 25.07
C ARG A 24 0.63 12.49 24.32
N THR A 25 0.36 12.63 23.04
CA THR A 25 0.50 13.92 22.34
C THR A 25 -0.69 14.11 21.42
N SER A 26 -1.42 15.20 21.63
CA SER A 26 -2.47 15.69 20.74
C SER A 26 -1.76 16.57 19.71
N GLY A 27 -1.76 16.16 18.45
CA GLY A 27 -1.30 16.99 17.34
C GLY A 27 -2.52 17.45 16.54
N ASP A 28 -2.80 18.76 16.55
CA ASP A 28 -3.73 19.37 15.60
C ASP A 28 -3.15 19.23 14.19
N ILE A 29 -3.94 18.70 13.26
CA ILE A 29 -3.60 18.64 11.83
C ILE A 29 -4.02 19.97 11.19
N VAL A 30 -3.03 20.69 10.67
CA VAL A 30 -3.25 21.90 9.84
C VAL A 30 -3.25 21.46 8.37
N LEU A 31 -4.29 21.85 7.64
CA LEU A 31 -4.38 21.71 6.19
C LEU A 31 -3.78 22.96 5.51
N PRO A 32 -2.82 22.84 4.56
CA PRO A 32 -2.49 23.94 3.65
C PRO A 32 -3.57 24.09 2.58
N GLY A 33 -3.93 25.34 2.28
CA GLY A 33 -5.05 25.70 1.40
C GLY A 33 -4.75 25.65 -0.10
N ASP A 34 -5.85 25.73 -0.86
CA ASP A 34 -5.92 25.74 -2.32
C ASP A 34 -4.89 26.65 -2.98
N SER A 35 -4.11 26.10 -3.91
CA SER A 35 -3.39 26.88 -4.91
C SER A 35 -3.65 26.35 -6.32
N ASP A 36 -4.35 27.17 -7.11
CA ASP A 36 -4.45 27.06 -8.56
C ASP A 36 -3.10 27.46 -9.19
N GLU A 37 -2.13 26.54 -9.25
CA GLU A 37 -0.97 26.71 -10.12
C GLU A 37 -0.82 25.50 -11.05
N LYS A 38 -0.85 25.80 -12.35
CA LYS A 38 -0.60 24.86 -13.43
C LYS A 38 0.92 24.68 -13.53
N ILE A 39 1.45 23.65 -12.89
CA ILE A 39 2.89 23.35 -12.87
C ILE A 39 3.24 22.40 -14.03
N ASP A 40 4.27 22.78 -14.78
CA ASP A 40 4.81 22.05 -15.93
C ASP A 40 5.68 20.89 -15.40
N VAL A 41 5.22 19.66 -15.58
CA VAL A 41 5.94 18.44 -15.15
C VAL A 41 7.02 18.15 -16.19
N ALA A 42 8.29 18.09 -15.77
CA ALA A 42 9.37 17.63 -16.61
C ALA A 42 9.15 16.15 -16.97
N LEU A 43 8.73 15.91 -18.21
CA LEU A 43 8.54 14.59 -18.79
C LEU A 43 9.89 13.87 -18.84
N THR A 44 10.04 12.79 -18.09
CA THR A 44 10.98 11.72 -18.45
C THR A 44 10.35 10.92 -19.59
N ASP A 45 11.14 10.42 -20.53
CA ASP A 45 10.67 9.72 -21.75
C ASP A 45 9.92 8.38 -21.47
N GLU A 46 9.65 8.04 -20.20
CA GLU A 46 8.97 6.82 -19.75
C GLU A 46 7.88 7.10 -18.69
N ALA A 47 7.04 8.11 -18.89
CA ALA A 47 5.86 8.36 -18.04
C ALA A 47 4.54 7.96 -18.74
N PRO A 48 4.29 6.65 -18.99
CA PRO A 48 3.18 6.18 -19.82
C PRO A 48 1.80 6.57 -19.27
N ASN A 49 1.71 6.68 -17.94
CA ASN A 49 0.49 7.09 -17.26
C ASN A 49 0.19 8.58 -17.46
N LEU A 50 1.22 9.44 -17.53
CA LEU A 50 1.02 10.87 -17.69
C LEU A 50 0.43 11.20 -19.07
N GLU A 51 0.92 10.56 -20.14
CA GLU A 51 0.33 10.70 -21.48
C GLU A 51 -1.12 10.23 -21.54
N LEU A 52 -1.43 9.10 -20.90
CA LEU A 52 -2.79 8.57 -20.78
C LEU A 52 -3.72 9.58 -20.10
N LEU A 53 -3.24 10.22 -19.03
CA LEU A 53 -4.06 11.04 -18.14
C LEU A 53 -4.21 12.50 -18.59
N GLN A 54 -3.30 13.02 -19.43
CA GLN A 54 -3.31 14.41 -19.92
C GLN A 54 -4.64 14.89 -20.51
N SER A 55 -5.42 14.00 -21.10
CA SER A 55 -6.71 14.33 -21.75
C SER A 55 -7.93 13.73 -21.07
N VAL A 56 -7.74 13.06 -19.93
CA VAL A 56 -8.80 12.35 -19.21
C VAL A 56 -9.22 13.18 -18.01
N THR A 57 -10.48 13.61 -17.98
CA THR A 57 -11.09 14.11 -16.73
C THR A 57 -11.38 12.92 -15.83
N VAL A 58 -10.82 12.89 -14.62
CA VAL A 58 -11.11 11.86 -13.63
C VAL A 58 -12.39 12.20 -12.88
N GLY A 59 -13.24 11.20 -12.68
CA GLY A 59 -14.46 11.34 -11.91
C GLY A 59 -14.98 9.99 -11.44
N LYS A 60 -15.92 9.99 -10.49
CA LYS A 60 -16.48 8.75 -9.95
C LYS A 60 -17.01 7.79 -11.03
N ASP A 61 -17.56 8.31 -12.12
CA ASP A 61 -18.23 7.50 -13.15
C ASP A 61 -17.25 6.80 -14.11
N ASN A 62 -15.98 7.23 -14.17
CA ASN A 62 -14.96 6.62 -15.03
C ASN A 62 -13.74 6.09 -14.26
N ILE A 63 -13.62 6.35 -12.96
CA ILE A 63 -12.43 6.03 -12.17
C ILE A 63 -11.98 4.58 -12.32
N LYS A 64 -12.90 3.61 -12.32
CA LYS A 64 -12.54 2.19 -12.46
C LYS A 64 -11.82 1.90 -13.78
N LYS A 65 -12.22 2.58 -14.86
CA LYS A 65 -11.56 2.46 -16.18
C LYS A 65 -10.22 3.17 -16.20
N VAL A 66 -10.13 4.34 -15.58
CA VAL A 66 -8.87 5.08 -15.46
C VAL A 66 -7.86 4.25 -14.71
N VAL A 67 -8.22 3.79 -13.51
CA VAL A 67 -7.42 2.92 -12.65
C VAL A 67 -6.97 1.69 -13.42
N ALA A 68 -7.89 0.95 -14.07
CA ALA A 68 -7.56 -0.24 -14.87
C ALA A 68 -6.65 0.00 -16.08
N ALA A 69 -6.53 1.24 -16.55
CA ALA A 69 -5.67 1.60 -17.67
C ALA A 69 -4.27 2.06 -17.22
N LEU A 70 -4.07 2.35 -15.93
CA LEU A 70 -2.75 2.66 -15.39
C LEU A 70 -1.83 1.45 -15.52
N SER A 71 -0.60 1.71 -15.92
CA SER A 71 0.48 0.73 -15.92
C SER A 71 1.30 0.88 -14.65
N ARG A 72 1.50 -0.24 -13.93
CA ARG A 72 2.47 -0.33 -12.83
C ARG A 72 3.83 -0.72 -13.43
N PRO A 73 4.95 -0.24 -12.88
CA PRO A 73 6.26 -0.75 -13.27
C PRO A 73 6.38 -2.23 -12.88
N ASP A 74 6.95 -3.06 -13.76
CA ASP A 74 7.24 -4.47 -13.45
C ASP A 74 8.40 -4.62 -12.44
N ARG A 75 9.15 -3.54 -12.21
CA ARG A 75 10.27 -3.51 -11.27
C ARG A 75 10.25 -2.21 -10.46
N TYR A 76 10.19 -2.34 -9.14
CA TYR A 76 10.19 -1.19 -8.23
C TYR A 76 10.62 -1.58 -6.81
N HIS A 77 11.04 -0.59 -6.04
CA HIS A 77 11.28 -0.70 -4.61
C HIS A 77 10.47 0.38 -3.90
N ILE A 78 9.65 -0.02 -2.93
CA ILE A 78 8.84 0.91 -2.14
C ILE A 78 9.08 0.74 -0.65
N SER A 79 8.90 1.83 0.09
CA SER A 79 8.79 1.82 1.56
C SER A 79 7.42 2.35 1.97
N ALA A 80 6.67 1.56 2.73
CA ALA A 80 5.35 1.91 3.23
C ALA A 80 5.35 2.06 4.74
N ASN A 81 4.74 3.14 5.21
CA ASN A 81 4.56 3.45 6.63
C ASN A 81 3.07 3.44 6.95
N SER A 82 2.64 2.40 7.67
CA SER A 82 1.23 2.19 8.04
C SER A 82 1.02 2.45 9.52
N THR A 83 0.00 3.23 9.86
CA THR A 83 -0.42 3.52 11.24
C THR A 83 -1.87 3.13 11.46
N ILE A 84 -2.13 2.36 12.53
CA ILE A 84 -3.48 2.07 13.01
C ILE A 84 -3.74 2.91 14.25
N TYR A 85 -4.89 3.56 14.29
CA TYR A 85 -5.36 4.38 15.40
C TYR A 85 -6.48 3.66 16.16
N TYR A 86 -6.41 3.69 17.48
CA TYR A 86 -7.40 3.09 18.37
C TYR A 86 -7.55 3.94 19.65
N SER A 87 -8.56 3.64 20.46
CA SER A 87 -8.95 4.51 21.59
C SER A 87 -7.84 4.79 22.62
N THR A 88 -6.85 3.88 22.73
CA THR A 88 -5.75 3.98 23.68
C THR A 88 -4.43 4.47 23.08
N GLY A 89 -4.37 4.74 21.77
CA GLY A 89 -3.16 5.23 21.10
C GLY A 89 -3.10 4.85 19.63
N GLN A 90 -1.87 4.65 19.13
CA GLN A 90 -1.61 4.24 17.76
C GLN A 90 -0.47 3.23 17.72
N SER A 91 -0.42 2.44 16.66
CA SER A 91 0.73 1.59 16.33
C SER A 91 1.14 1.82 14.89
N THR A 92 2.44 1.98 14.67
CA THR A 92 3.03 2.17 13.34
C THR A 92 3.89 0.97 12.98
N ALA A 93 3.85 0.58 11.71
CA ALA A 93 4.72 -0.42 11.13
C ALA A 93 5.28 0.11 9.81
N THR A 94 6.55 -0.19 9.55
CA THR A 94 7.23 0.10 8.29
C THR A 94 7.47 -1.21 7.57
N ALA A 95 7.28 -1.22 6.27
CA ALA A 95 7.62 -2.35 5.43
C ALA A 95 8.20 -1.86 4.11
N GLU A 96 9.24 -2.54 3.63
CA GLU A 96 9.78 -2.33 2.29
C GLU A 96 9.39 -3.48 1.40
N SER A 97 9.19 -3.22 0.12
CA SER A 97 8.90 -4.24 -0.89
C SER A 97 9.72 -4.02 -2.13
N TYR A 98 10.40 -5.07 -2.56
CA TYR A 98 11.21 -5.14 -3.75
C TYR A 98 10.49 -6.04 -4.75
N VAL A 99 10.08 -5.49 -5.89
CA VAL A 99 9.37 -6.22 -6.94
C VAL A 99 10.23 -6.25 -8.20
N ASP A 100 10.33 -7.44 -8.80
CA ASP A 100 11.06 -7.68 -10.05
C ASP A 100 10.35 -8.79 -10.85
N GLY A 101 9.43 -8.38 -11.72
CA GLY A 101 8.53 -9.26 -12.47
C GLY A 101 7.57 -9.99 -11.54
N GLU A 102 7.53 -11.32 -11.64
CA GLU A 102 6.66 -12.16 -10.82
C GLU A 102 7.20 -12.46 -9.41
N ARG A 103 8.33 -11.83 -9.04
CA ARG A 103 8.98 -12.02 -7.75
C ARG A 103 8.84 -10.77 -6.90
N SER A 104 8.54 -10.95 -5.63
CA SER A 104 8.54 -9.86 -4.65
C SER A 104 9.16 -10.29 -3.34
N HIS A 105 9.98 -9.44 -2.73
CA HIS A 105 10.45 -9.62 -1.36
C HIS A 105 10.00 -8.46 -0.51
N THR A 106 9.22 -8.75 0.52
CA THR A 106 8.76 -7.78 1.51
C THR A 106 9.50 -7.99 2.81
N ILE A 107 9.99 -6.91 3.40
CA ILE A 107 10.67 -6.89 4.69
C ILE A 107 9.87 -5.99 5.63
N ARG A 108 9.46 -6.51 6.78
CA ARG A 108 8.78 -5.74 7.83
C ARG A 108 9.78 -5.30 8.88
N TYR A 109 9.65 -4.05 9.32
CA TYR A 109 10.54 -3.44 10.29
C TYR A 109 9.80 -3.03 11.58
N ARG A 110 10.57 -2.98 12.68
CA ARG A 110 10.22 -2.30 13.93
C ARG A 110 11.29 -1.26 14.21
N GLY A 111 10.98 0.02 13.95
CA GLY A 111 12.03 1.03 13.82
C GLY A 111 12.92 0.65 12.63
N ASP A 112 14.24 0.66 12.82
CA ASP A 112 15.21 0.31 11.76
C ASP A 112 15.59 -1.19 11.74
N THR A 113 14.95 -2.01 12.59
CA THR A 113 15.29 -3.43 12.71
C THR A 113 14.32 -4.30 11.91
N PRO A 114 14.81 -5.09 10.92
CA PRO A 114 13.98 -6.10 10.26
C PRO A 114 13.42 -7.10 11.27
N GLN A 115 12.19 -7.55 11.04
CA GLN A 115 11.47 -8.45 11.94
C GLN A 115 11.05 -9.72 11.20
N SER A 116 10.48 -9.57 10.02
CA SER A 116 9.96 -10.69 9.25
C SER A 116 10.03 -10.41 7.76
N HIS A 117 9.93 -11.48 6.98
CA HIS A 117 10.06 -11.44 5.53
C HIS A 117 8.95 -12.25 4.87
N ALA A 118 8.53 -11.78 3.70
CA ALA A 118 7.68 -12.52 2.79
C ALA A 118 8.28 -12.48 1.38
N LEU A 119 8.61 -13.63 0.82
CA LEU A 119 9.10 -13.76 -0.55
C LEU A 119 8.04 -14.47 -1.38
N ILE A 120 7.66 -13.88 -2.50
CA ILE A 120 6.75 -14.48 -3.48
C ILE A 120 7.55 -14.81 -4.73
N SER A 121 7.36 -16.02 -5.23
CA SER A 121 7.96 -16.51 -6.48
C SER A 121 7.07 -17.62 -7.05
N ASN A 122 6.79 -17.58 -8.35
CA ASN A 122 6.09 -18.65 -9.09
C ASN A 122 4.79 -19.15 -8.42
N GLY A 123 3.99 -18.23 -7.86
CA GLY A 123 2.73 -18.54 -7.18
C GLY A 123 2.89 -19.23 -5.80
N GLN A 124 4.10 -19.28 -5.27
CA GLN A 124 4.42 -19.68 -3.90
C GLN A 124 4.71 -18.46 -3.05
N VAL A 125 4.48 -18.59 -1.74
CA VAL A 125 4.91 -17.65 -0.72
C VAL A 125 5.81 -18.36 0.29
N TYR A 126 6.87 -17.66 0.67
CA TYR A 126 7.86 -18.07 1.65
C TYR A 126 7.90 -17.04 2.77
N LEU A 127 7.76 -17.48 4.02
CA LEU A 127 7.70 -16.59 5.19
C LEU A 127 8.74 -17.00 6.23
N TRP A 128 9.47 -16.04 6.78
CA TRP A 128 10.41 -16.28 7.88
C TRP A 128 10.55 -15.05 8.78
N GLU A 129 11.00 -15.26 10.01
CA GLU A 129 11.38 -14.21 10.94
C GLU A 129 12.86 -13.87 10.73
N GLU A 130 13.25 -12.62 11.00
CA GLU A 130 14.62 -12.17 10.84
C GLU A 130 15.59 -13.00 11.70
N GLY A 131 16.68 -13.47 11.08
CA GLY A 131 17.69 -14.32 11.72
C GLY A 131 17.32 -15.80 11.88
N GLU A 132 16.11 -16.22 11.55
CA GLU A 132 15.72 -17.63 11.55
C GLU A 132 16.11 -18.32 10.23
N PRO A 133 16.86 -19.43 10.25
CA PRO A 133 17.27 -20.13 9.02
C PRO A 133 16.14 -20.95 8.39
N SER A 134 15.06 -21.20 9.15
CA SER A 134 13.89 -21.95 8.67
C SER A 134 12.81 -21.02 8.15
N TYR A 135 12.12 -21.45 7.10
CA TYR A 135 11.01 -20.72 6.51
C TYR A 135 9.77 -21.61 6.36
N TYR A 136 8.60 -20.98 6.35
CA TYR A 136 7.36 -21.56 5.88
C TYR A 136 7.29 -21.46 4.35
N LYS A 137 6.72 -22.46 3.68
CA LYS A 137 6.37 -22.44 2.25
C LYS A 137 4.90 -22.81 2.07
N GLY A 138 4.20 -22.08 1.21
CA GLY A 138 2.83 -22.40 0.82
C GLY A 138 2.43 -21.81 -0.53
N ASN A 139 1.25 -22.19 -1.00
CA ASN A 139 0.66 -21.55 -2.18
C ASN A 139 0.23 -20.11 -1.83
N LEU A 140 0.48 -19.17 -2.74
CA LEU A 140 0.11 -17.75 -2.57
C LEU A 140 -1.41 -17.57 -2.41
N GLY A 141 -2.20 -18.33 -3.19
CA GLY A 141 -3.66 -18.23 -3.14
C GLY A 141 -4.16 -16.92 -3.75
N SER A 142 -4.99 -16.17 -3.00
CA SER A 142 -5.57 -14.89 -3.45
C SER A 142 -4.84 -13.66 -2.89
N PHE A 143 -3.71 -13.86 -2.21
CA PHE A 143 -2.90 -12.76 -1.69
C PHE A 143 -2.02 -12.19 -2.79
N THR A 144 -1.72 -10.91 -2.68
CA THR A 144 -0.84 -10.12 -3.54
C THR A 144 0.38 -9.67 -2.75
N GLU A 145 1.41 -9.19 -3.44
CA GLU A 145 2.57 -8.55 -2.81
C GLU A 145 2.15 -7.40 -1.89
N ASP A 146 1.20 -6.57 -2.31
CA ASP A 146 0.71 -5.40 -1.57
C ASP A 146 0.08 -5.79 -0.22
N ASP A 147 -0.56 -6.97 -0.14
CA ASP A 147 -1.13 -7.49 1.11
C ASP A 147 -0.03 -7.74 2.17
N TYR A 148 1.18 -8.13 1.76
CA TYR A 148 2.29 -8.38 2.68
C TYR A 148 2.99 -7.11 3.15
N VAL A 149 2.83 -5.99 2.44
CA VAL A 149 3.35 -4.66 2.83
C VAL A 149 2.32 -3.83 3.62
N PHE A 150 1.15 -4.41 3.93
CA PHE A 150 0.01 -3.73 4.58
C PHE A 150 -0.55 -2.54 3.79
N ILE A 151 -0.45 -2.59 2.47
CA ILE A 151 -1.01 -1.60 1.57
C ILE A 151 -2.42 -2.07 1.17
N PRO A 152 -3.47 -1.25 1.30
CA PRO A 152 -4.78 -1.60 0.78
C PRO A 152 -4.68 -1.77 -0.74
N THR A 153 -5.15 -2.90 -1.26
CA THR A 153 -4.87 -3.24 -2.66
C THR A 153 -5.54 -2.27 -3.65
N TYR A 154 -4.80 -1.90 -4.69
CA TYR A 154 -5.31 -1.12 -5.84
C TYR A 154 -6.48 -1.86 -6.52
N GLU A 155 -6.43 -3.19 -6.56
CA GLU A 155 -7.45 -4.11 -7.05
C GLU A 155 -8.75 -3.95 -6.27
N ARG A 156 -8.69 -3.46 -5.02
CA ARG A 156 -9.89 -3.18 -4.23
C ARG A 156 -10.77 -2.18 -4.96
N ILE A 157 -10.22 -1.09 -5.50
CA ILE A 157 -10.98 -0.06 -6.22
C ILE A 157 -11.70 -0.67 -7.43
N LEU A 158 -11.02 -1.56 -8.16
CA LEU A 158 -11.60 -2.28 -9.31
C LEU A 158 -12.73 -3.23 -8.88
N SER A 159 -12.63 -3.82 -7.69
CA SER A 159 -13.63 -4.74 -7.14
C SER A 159 -14.85 -4.04 -6.50
N LEU A 160 -14.78 -2.75 -6.20
CA LEU A 160 -15.86 -2.03 -5.51
C LEU A 160 -17.13 -1.93 -6.39
N PRO A 161 -18.33 -2.05 -5.78
CA PRO A 161 -19.56 -1.62 -6.42
C PRO A 161 -19.47 -0.15 -6.83
N GLN A 162 -20.00 0.20 -8.00
CA GLN A 162 -19.98 1.58 -8.47
C GLN A 162 -20.71 2.55 -7.49
N SER A 163 -21.72 2.05 -6.78
CA SER A 163 -22.45 2.78 -5.73
C SER A 163 -21.60 3.13 -4.50
N ASP A 164 -20.50 2.39 -4.29
CA ASP A 164 -19.64 2.52 -3.12
C ASP A 164 -18.51 3.54 -3.38
N ILE A 165 -18.36 4.02 -4.63
CA ILE A 165 -17.43 5.09 -5.01
C ILE A 165 -18.15 6.43 -4.80
N LEU A 166 -17.65 7.24 -3.87
CA LEU A 166 -18.27 8.50 -3.46
C LEU A 166 -17.73 9.68 -4.28
N ALA A 167 -16.42 9.72 -4.49
CA ALA A 167 -15.75 10.76 -5.26
C ALA A 167 -14.47 10.21 -5.89
N ALA A 168 -14.04 10.84 -6.98
CA ALA A 168 -12.71 10.65 -7.54
C ALA A 168 -12.33 11.91 -8.30
N ASP A 169 -11.05 12.28 -8.26
CA ASP A 169 -10.51 13.46 -8.94
C ASP A 169 -8.98 13.33 -9.06
N TYR A 170 -8.32 14.28 -9.72
CA TYR A 170 -6.90 14.53 -9.50
C TYR A 170 -6.67 15.27 -8.18
N SER A 171 -5.55 15.01 -7.54
CA SER A 171 -5.16 15.63 -6.28
C SER A 171 -3.64 15.63 -6.13
N GLN A 172 -3.18 16.12 -4.98
CA GLN A 172 -1.79 16.02 -4.57
C GLN A 172 -1.72 15.37 -3.19
N TYR A 173 -0.83 14.40 -3.03
CA TYR A 173 -0.59 13.71 -1.76
C TYR A 173 0.92 13.60 -1.53
N ASN A 174 1.41 14.08 -0.39
CA ASN A 174 2.84 14.20 -0.10
C ASN A 174 3.63 14.82 -1.26
N GLU A 175 3.14 15.95 -1.79
CA GLU A 175 3.73 16.70 -2.90
C GLU A 175 3.74 15.97 -4.26
N GLN A 176 3.21 14.74 -4.34
CA GLN A 176 3.10 13.98 -5.58
C GLN A 176 1.70 14.11 -6.21
N TYR A 177 1.66 14.32 -7.52
CA TYR A 177 0.41 14.30 -8.28
C TYR A 177 -0.19 12.90 -8.29
N CYS A 178 -1.46 12.81 -7.93
CA CYS A 178 -2.14 11.53 -7.77
C CYS A 178 -3.59 11.57 -8.25
N ILE A 179 -4.13 10.38 -8.50
CA ILE A 179 -5.56 10.13 -8.62
C ILE A 179 -6.09 9.84 -7.21
N TYR A 180 -7.03 10.67 -6.78
CA TYR A 180 -7.78 10.50 -5.54
C TYR A 180 -9.03 9.66 -5.78
N VAL A 181 -9.30 8.70 -4.89
CA VAL A 181 -10.55 7.93 -4.88
C VAL A 181 -11.09 7.87 -3.46
N GLU A 182 -12.33 8.30 -3.28
CA GLU A 182 -13.08 8.13 -2.04
C GLU A 182 -14.15 7.06 -2.21
N SER A 183 -14.20 6.15 -1.26
CA SER A 183 -15.19 5.08 -1.22
C SER A 183 -15.78 4.88 0.16
N ARG A 184 -16.87 4.11 0.21
CA ARG A 184 -17.44 3.60 1.45
C ARG A 184 -17.75 2.12 1.29
N ASP A 185 -17.09 1.27 2.10
CA ASP A 185 -17.41 -0.15 2.10
C ASP A 185 -18.81 -0.34 2.69
N SER A 186 -19.73 -0.80 1.87
CA SER A 186 -21.15 -0.99 2.24
C SER A 186 -21.38 -2.07 3.31
N ARG A 187 -20.41 -2.95 3.58
CA ARG A 187 -20.52 -3.99 4.61
C ARG A 187 -20.01 -3.52 5.96
N SER A 188 -18.89 -2.81 5.98
CA SER A 188 -18.25 -2.36 7.23
C SER A 188 -18.58 -0.92 7.60
N GLY A 189 -19.03 -0.11 6.63
CA GLY A 189 -19.35 1.31 6.81
C GLY A 189 -18.13 2.24 6.77
N TYR A 190 -16.92 1.70 6.67
CA TYR A 190 -15.70 2.50 6.64
C TYR A 190 -15.63 3.33 5.37
N ARG A 191 -15.24 4.59 5.54
CA ARG A 191 -14.91 5.50 4.44
C ARG A 191 -13.42 5.38 4.16
N VAL A 192 -13.04 5.11 2.92
CA VAL A 192 -11.64 4.85 2.53
C VAL A 192 -11.23 5.79 1.43
N LEU A 193 -10.09 6.47 1.62
CA LEU A 193 -9.43 7.34 0.67
C LEU A 193 -8.20 6.61 0.11
N TYR A 194 -8.02 6.69 -1.21
CA TYR A 194 -6.90 6.12 -1.93
C TYR A 194 -6.21 7.22 -2.74
N TYR A 195 -4.88 7.19 -2.80
CA TYR A 195 -4.05 8.12 -3.55
C TYR A 195 -3.09 7.31 -4.42
N ILE A 196 -3.30 7.35 -5.75
CA ILE A 196 -2.53 6.58 -6.72
C ILE A 196 -1.63 7.54 -7.51
N SER A 197 -0.32 7.31 -7.53
CA SER A 197 0.61 8.15 -8.29
C SER A 197 0.21 8.19 -9.77
N VAL A 198 0.13 9.40 -10.32
CA VAL A 198 -0.08 9.62 -11.77
C VAL A 198 1.14 9.16 -12.56
N ASP A 199 2.33 9.14 -11.95
CA ASP A 199 3.57 8.78 -12.63
C ASP A 199 3.73 7.25 -12.67
N SER A 200 3.85 6.62 -11.50
CA SER A 200 4.13 5.19 -11.38
C SER A 200 2.89 4.29 -11.43
N GLY A 201 1.69 4.84 -11.26
CA GLY A 201 0.47 4.04 -11.11
C GLY A 201 0.39 3.26 -9.80
N LEU A 202 1.36 3.41 -8.89
CA LEU A 202 1.39 2.75 -7.58
C LEU A 202 0.56 3.52 -6.56
N LEU A 203 0.03 2.81 -5.55
CA LEU A 203 -0.66 3.44 -4.43
C LEU A 203 0.36 4.11 -3.50
N ILE A 204 0.31 5.42 -3.38
CA ILE A 204 1.23 6.24 -2.56
C ILE A 204 0.62 6.64 -1.21
N GLY A 205 -0.68 6.41 -1.03
CA GLY A 205 -1.34 6.62 0.24
C GLY A 205 -2.71 6.01 0.33
N ALA A 206 -3.12 5.72 1.56
CA ALA A 206 -4.49 5.32 1.87
C ALA A 206 -4.89 5.77 3.28
N GLN A 207 -6.16 6.08 3.46
CA GLN A 207 -6.73 6.43 4.77
C GLN A 207 -8.07 5.75 4.96
N SER A 208 -8.33 5.20 6.14
CA SER A 208 -9.66 4.66 6.48
C SER A 208 -10.23 5.35 7.70
N PHE A 209 -11.52 5.64 7.62
CA PHE A 209 -12.29 6.33 8.65
C PHE A 209 -13.48 5.48 9.09
N GLU A 210 -13.65 5.35 10.40
CA GLU A 210 -14.89 4.87 11.00
C GLU A 210 -15.72 6.07 11.39
N ASN A 211 -16.84 6.29 10.68
CA ASN A 211 -17.54 7.57 10.66
C ASN A 211 -16.58 8.68 10.19
N ASP A 212 -16.16 9.58 11.09
CA ASP A 212 -15.23 10.67 10.82
C ASP A 212 -13.89 10.51 11.57
N LEU A 213 -13.70 9.40 12.29
CA LEU A 213 -12.47 9.12 13.02
C LEU A 213 -11.50 8.35 12.13
N LEU A 214 -10.30 8.91 11.94
CA LEU A 214 -9.20 8.21 11.27
C LEU A 214 -8.80 6.98 12.09
N VAL A 215 -8.90 5.80 11.50
CA VAL A 215 -8.54 4.51 12.13
C VAL A 215 -7.31 3.87 11.50
N TYR A 216 -6.95 4.30 10.28
CA TYR A 216 -5.80 3.80 9.55
C TYR A 216 -5.30 4.86 8.59
N ALA A 217 -3.98 5.03 8.51
CA ALA A 217 -3.33 5.83 7.49
C ALA A 217 -2.06 5.12 7.00
N MET A 218 -1.78 5.23 5.72
CA MET A 218 -0.57 4.73 5.09
C MET A 218 -0.06 5.75 4.09
N SER A 219 1.27 5.92 4.09
CA SER A 219 2.01 6.58 3.02
C SER A 219 3.05 5.61 2.45
N CYS A 220 3.31 5.73 1.16
CA CYS A 220 4.26 4.88 0.47
C CYS A 220 5.15 5.72 -0.45
N ASP A 221 6.46 5.51 -0.31
CA ASP A 221 7.49 6.19 -1.07
C ASP A 221 8.11 5.22 -2.07
N LEU A 222 8.29 5.68 -3.31
CA LEU A 222 9.06 4.97 -4.33
C LEU A 222 10.55 5.29 -4.11
N LEU A 223 11.35 4.23 -3.94
CA LEU A 223 12.77 4.30 -3.67
C LEU A 223 13.56 3.74 -4.85
N ASP A 224 14.85 4.09 -4.90
CA ASP A 224 15.77 3.50 -5.86
C ASP A 224 15.91 1.99 -5.61
N MET A 225 15.85 1.22 -6.70
CA MET A 225 16.16 -0.20 -6.65
C MET A 225 17.68 -0.38 -6.46
N PRO A 226 18.14 -1.26 -5.56
CA PRO A 226 19.56 -1.58 -5.45
C PRO A 226 20.16 -2.07 -6.78
N GLU A 227 21.42 -1.70 -7.04
CA GLU A 227 22.14 -2.16 -8.25
C GLU A 227 22.29 -3.68 -8.29
N ASP A 228 22.58 -4.29 -7.14
CA ASP A 228 22.65 -5.74 -6.97
C ASP A 228 21.42 -6.24 -6.20
N VAL A 229 20.58 -7.00 -6.90
CA VAL A 229 19.35 -7.60 -6.37
C VAL A 229 19.48 -9.11 -6.15
N SER A 230 20.64 -9.69 -6.41
CA SER A 230 20.83 -11.15 -6.40
C SER A 230 20.55 -11.78 -5.03
N GLY A 231 20.87 -11.07 -3.94
CA GLY A 231 20.60 -11.50 -2.57
C GLY A 231 19.16 -11.26 -2.10
N LEU A 232 18.41 -10.36 -2.73
CA LEU A 232 17.07 -9.97 -2.27
C LEU A 232 16.07 -11.12 -2.40
N PHE A 233 16.15 -11.89 -3.48
CA PHE A 233 15.17 -12.94 -3.77
C PHE A 233 15.67 -14.34 -3.37
N THR A 234 16.46 -14.43 -2.29
CA THR A 234 17.03 -15.68 -1.78
C THR A 234 16.41 -16.03 -0.42
N LEU A 235 16.21 -17.33 -0.16
CA LEU A 235 15.67 -17.85 1.11
C LEU A 235 16.70 -17.73 2.25
N PRO A 236 16.26 -17.75 3.53
CA PRO A 236 17.17 -17.55 4.67
C PRO A 236 18.24 -18.64 4.82
N ASP A 237 18.05 -19.81 4.21
CA ASP A 237 19.05 -20.89 4.17
C ASP A 237 20.03 -20.78 2.97
N GLY A 238 19.91 -19.73 2.17
CA GLY A 238 20.72 -19.48 0.97
C GLY A 238 20.24 -20.20 -0.29
N THR A 239 19.14 -20.95 -0.23
CA THR A 239 18.55 -21.60 -1.41
C THR A 239 17.68 -20.63 -2.22
N GLN A 240 17.45 -20.98 -3.48
CA GLN A 240 16.55 -20.20 -4.34
C GLN A 240 15.10 -20.63 -4.13
N PRO A 241 14.14 -19.69 -4.15
CA PRO A 241 12.73 -20.06 -4.20
C PRO A 241 12.44 -20.81 -5.51
N GLU A 242 11.39 -21.64 -5.49
CA GLU A 242 10.93 -22.38 -6.66
C GLU A 242 10.21 -21.48 -7.65
#